data_AF-A0AAE1AY08-F1
#
_entry.id   AF-A0AAE1AY08-F1
#
_cell.length_a   1.000
_cell.length_b   1.000
_cell.length_c   1.000
_cell.angle_alpha   90.00
_cell.angle_beta   90.00
_cell.angle_gamma   90.00
#
_symmetry.space_group_name_H-M   'P 1'
#
loop_
_entity.id
_entity.type
_entity.pdbx_description
1 polymer ?
#
loop_
_entity_poly.entity_id
_entity_poly.type
_entity_poly.pdbx_seq_one_letter_code
_entity_poly.pdbx_strand_id
1 'polypeptide(L)'
;MKEKGNGEEHEIVLEEHVVEKDLGVYVDNALSFKEHVIRSTAKANKVVGIIRRTFDFLTDDLLVRLYKSLVRPLLEYGHSVWQPQHKTLCSDVEDVQRRATKLLASIRDKPYPERLATLRLSPQAR
;
A
#
# COMPACT_ATOMS: atom_id res chain seq x y z
N MET A 1 -6.01 -24.75 58.75
CA MET A 1 -5.57 -23.89 57.65
C MET A 1 -5.91 -24.60 56.35
N LYS A 2 -6.94 -24.15 55.65
CA LYS A 2 -7.31 -24.63 54.32
C LYS A 2 -7.06 -23.48 53.36
N GLU A 3 -6.02 -23.61 52.55
CA GLU A 3 -5.89 -22.82 51.34
C GLU A 3 -7.05 -23.17 50.40
N LYS A 4 -7.76 -22.15 49.93
CA LYS A 4 -8.58 -22.21 48.72
C LYS A 4 -8.21 -20.99 47.91
N GLY A 5 -7.26 -21.17 46.98
CA GLY A 5 -7.07 -20.23 45.89
C GLY A 5 -8.32 -20.27 45.01
N ASN A 6 -9.09 -19.19 45.02
CA ASN A 6 -10.20 -18.99 44.08
C ASN A 6 -9.60 -18.51 42.77
N GLY A 7 -9.13 -19.44 41.94
CA GLY A 7 -8.79 -19.17 40.54
C GLY A 7 -10.08 -19.13 39.76
N GLU A 8 -10.67 -17.95 39.61
CA GLU A 8 -11.78 -17.74 38.67
C GLU A 8 -11.19 -17.87 37.25
N GLU A 9 -11.49 -18.99 36.59
CA GLU A 9 -11.20 -19.17 35.17
C GLU A 9 -12.09 -18.20 34.38
N HIS A 10 -11.53 -17.06 34.01
CA HIS A 10 -12.17 -16.15 33.08
C HIS A 10 -12.09 -16.77 31.67
N GLU A 11 -13.16 -17.45 31.26
CA GLU A 11 -13.33 -17.87 29.88
C GLU A 11 -13.58 -16.64 29.01
N ILE A 12 -12.53 -16.18 28.33
CA ILE A 12 -12.62 -15.09 27.36
C ILE A 12 -12.94 -15.72 26.00
N VAL A 13 -14.20 -15.62 25.57
CA VAL A 13 -14.61 -16.00 24.21
C VAL A 13 -14.17 -14.90 23.25
N LEU A 14 -13.26 -15.23 22.33
CA LEU A 14 -12.78 -14.30 21.30
C LEU A 14 -13.75 -14.29 20.10
N GLU A 15 -14.06 -13.10 19.59
CA GLU A 15 -14.81 -12.95 18.34
C GLU A 15 -13.94 -13.33 17.14
N GLU A 16 -14.49 -14.15 16.24
CA GLU A 16 -13.83 -14.47 14.98
C GLU A 16 -14.11 -13.37 13.96
N HIS A 17 -13.05 -12.74 13.45
CA HIS A 17 -13.12 -11.76 12.38
C HIS A 17 -12.55 -12.35 11.07
N VAL A 18 -13.20 -12.05 9.94
CA VAL A 18 -12.75 -12.53 8.61
C VAL A 18 -11.48 -11.80 8.14
N VAL A 19 -11.32 -10.54 8.54
CA VAL A 19 -10.12 -9.73 8.29
C VAL A 19 -9.81 -8.92 9.54
N GLU A 20 -8.61 -9.09 10.06
CA GLU A 20 -8.11 -8.38 11.24
C GLU A 20 -6.99 -7.40 10.84
N LYS A 21 -6.87 -6.29 11.56
CA LYS A 21 -5.83 -5.30 11.29
C LYS A 21 -4.79 -5.34 12.41
N ASP A 22 -3.61 -5.86 12.08
CA ASP A 22 -2.49 -5.87 13.01
C ASP A 22 -1.31 -5.04 12.49
N LEU A 23 -0.76 -4.18 13.36
CA LEU A 23 0.36 -3.26 13.06
C LEU A 23 0.23 -2.48 11.73
N GLY A 24 -1.01 -2.24 11.26
CA GLY A 24 -1.27 -1.54 10.00
C GLY A 24 -1.38 -2.42 8.75
N VAL A 25 -1.25 -3.74 8.89
CA VAL A 25 -1.47 -4.73 7.82
C VAL A 25 -2.81 -5.42 8.06
N TYR A 26 -3.59 -5.62 7.00
CA TYR A 26 -4.85 -6.36 7.07
C TYR A 26 -4.61 -7.82 6.71
N VAL A 27 -4.97 -8.73 7.62
CA VAL A 27 -4.74 -10.16 7.49
C VAL A 27 -6.09 -10.87 7.43
N ASP A 28 -6.31 -11.62 6.36
CA ASP A 28 -7.48 -12.47 6.19
C ASP A 28 -7.19 -13.91 6.58
N ASN A 29 -8.23 -14.69 6.88
CA ASN A 29 -8.11 -16.10 7.30
C ASN A 29 -7.37 -16.98 6.28
N ALA A 30 -7.36 -16.58 5.00
CA ALA A 30 -6.66 -17.29 3.93
C ALA A 30 -5.23 -16.78 3.67
N LEU A 31 -4.76 -15.76 4.42
CA LEU A 31 -3.46 -15.10 4.23
C LEU A 31 -3.24 -14.63 2.78
N SER A 32 -4.29 -14.25 2.08
CA SER A 32 -4.22 -13.76 0.70
C SER A 32 -3.75 -12.31 0.61
N PHE A 33 -3.93 -11.53 1.68
CA PHE A 33 -3.63 -10.10 1.77
C PHE A 33 -4.30 -9.24 0.70
N LYS A 34 -5.31 -9.77 0.00
CA LYS A 34 -6.04 -9.05 -1.06
C LYS A 34 -6.67 -7.77 -0.52
N GLU A 35 -7.31 -7.85 0.64
CA GLU A 35 -7.95 -6.70 1.28
C GLU A 35 -6.91 -5.63 1.67
N HIS A 36 -5.72 -6.05 2.13
CA HIS A 36 -4.63 -5.14 2.42
C HIS A 36 -4.15 -4.38 1.18
N VAL A 37 -3.95 -5.08 0.06
CA VAL A 37 -3.54 -4.45 -1.21
C VAL A 37 -4.60 -3.48 -1.70
N ILE A 38 -5.88 -3.86 -1.68
CA ILE A 38 -6.99 -2.97 -2.08
C ILE A 38 -7.00 -1.69 -1.23
N ARG A 39 -6.89 -1.82 0.08
CA ARG A 39 -6.88 -0.66 0.99
C ARG A 39 -5.64 0.22 0.81
N SER A 40 -4.47 -0.39 0.69
CA SER A 40 -3.19 0.31 0.54
C SER A 40 -3.13 1.06 -0.78
N THR A 41 -3.51 0.42 -1.89
CA THR A 41 -3.59 1.05 -3.21
C THR A 41 -4.65 2.14 -3.26
N ALA A 42 -5.82 1.95 -2.64
CA ALA A 42 -6.84 2.99 -2.55
C ALA A 42 -6.32 4.22 -1.78
N LYS A 43 -5.63 4.03 -0.65
CA LYS A 43 -5.03 5.12 0.12
C LYS A 43 -3.94 5.84 -0.68
N ALA A 44 -3.08 5.10 -1.36
CA ALA A 44 -2.03 5.66 -2.20
C ALA A 44 -2.60 6.45 -3.39
N ASN A 45 -3.64 5.93 -4.07
CA ASN A 45 -4.34 6.64 -5.14
C ASN A 45 -5.00 7.94 -4.65
N LYS A 46 -5.55 7.98 -3.42
CA LYS A 46 -6.04 9.22 -2.81
C LYS A 46 -4.94 10.26 -2.69
N VAL A 47 -3.74 9.86 -2.22
CA VAL A 47 -2.58 10.76 -2.13
C VAL A 47 -2.12 11.25 -3.50
N VAL A 48 -2.06 10.37 -4.51
CA VAL A 48 -1.78 10.77 -5.90
C VAL A 48 -2.80 11.81 -6.39
N GLY A 49 -4.09 11.61 -6.06
CA GLY A 49 -5.14 12.57 -6.37
C GLY A 49 -5.01 13.90 -5.62
N ILE A 50 -4.49 13.90 -4.40
CA ILE A 50 -4.17 15.13 -3.65
C ILE A 50 -3.03 15.86 -4.35
N ILE A 51 -1.92 15.17 -4.65
CA ILE A 51 -0.76 15.75 -5.37
C ILE A 51 -1.23 16.42 -6.67
N ARG A 52 -2.09 15.76 -7.45
CA ARG A 52 -2.65 16.32 -8.69
C ARG A 52 -3.43 17.61 -8.48
N ARG A 53 -4.14 17.76 -7.35
CA ARG A 53 -4.99 18.94 -7.06
C ARG A 53 -4.23 20.06 -6.37
N THR A 54 -3.11 19.75 -5.71
CA THR A 54 -2.34 20.73 -4.94
C THR A 54 -1.33 21.50 -5.79
N PHE A 55 -0.79 20.86 -6.84
CA PHE A 55 0.26 21.47 -7.67
C PHE A 55 -0.24 21.71 -9.10
N ASP A 56 -0.27 22.97 -9.52
CA ASP A 56 -0.59 23.35 -10.91
C ASP A 56 0.54 22.98 -11.88
N PHE A 57 1.79 23.02 -11.40
CA PHE A 57 2.97 22.63 -12.15
C PHE A 57 3.82 21.64 -11.34
N LEU A 58 4.09 20.48 -11.93
CA LEU A 58 4.96 19.46 -11.37
C LEU A 58 6.20 19.32 -12.25
N THR A 59 7.38 19.42 -11.65
CA THR A 59 8.64 19.03 -12.29
C THR A 59 8.92 17.56 -12.03
N ASP A 60 9.78 16.95 -12.86
CA ASP A 60 10.20 15.56 -12.72
C ASP A 60 10.77 15.27 -11.32
N ASP A 61 11.67 16.13 -10.82
CA ASP A 61 12.27 15.99 -9.49
C ASP A 61 11.23 16.13 -8.37
N LEU A 62 10.32 17.11 -8.48
CA LEU A 62 9.27 17.31 -7.47
C LEU A 62 8.32 16.11 -7.40
N LEU A 63 7.86 15.59 -8.55
CA LEU A 63 7.01 14.40 -8.57
C LEU A 63 7.73 13.22 -7.92
N VAL A 64 8.99 12.98 -8.27
CA VAL A 64 9.78 11.87 -7.71
C VAL A 64 9.91 11.99 -6.19
N ARG A 65 10.19 13.19 -5.68
CA ARG A 65 10.25 13.44 -4.23
C ARG A 65 8.92 13.20 -3.54
N LEU A 66 7.83 13.74 -4.08
CA LEU A 66 6.48 13.55 -3.52
C LEU A 66 6.06 12.08 -3.56
N TYR A 67 6.32 11.39 -4.67
CA TYR A 67 6.02 9.98 -4.81
C TYR A 67 6.79 9.14 -3.77
N LYS A 68 8.10 9.33 -3.66
CA LYS A 68 8.95 8.58 -2.71
C LYS A 68 8.63 8.86 -1.24
N SER A 69 8.22 10.09 -0.91
CA SER A 69 7.94 10.49 0.48
C SER A 69 6.52 10.20 0.94
N LEU A 70 5.52 10.32 0.05
CA LEU A 70 4.10 10.24 0.44
C LEU A 70 3.39 8.99 -0.07
N VAL A 71 3.71 8.53 -1.28
CA VAL A 71 2.99 7.44 -1.94
C VAL A 71 3.67 6.10 -1.69
N ARG A 72 4.99 6.05 -1.88
CA ARG A 72 5.80 4.83 -1.76
C ARG A 72 5.71 4.17 -0.38
N PRO A 73 5.77 4.90 0.76
CA PRO A 73 5.65 4.27 2.07
C PRO A 73 4.29 3.59 2.29
N LEU A 74 3.22 4.10 1.68
CA LEU A 74 1.88 3.49 1.78
C LEU A 74 1.78 2.17 1.01
N LEU A 75 2.64 1.96 0.01
CA LEU A 75 2.66 0.76 -0.82
C LEU A 75 3.73 -0.25 -0.39
N GLU A 76 4.76 0.17 0.35
CA GLU A 76 5.88 -0.71 0.74
C GLU A 76 5.89 -1.03 2.25
N TYR A 77 5.08 -0.36 3.06
CA TYR A 77 5.01 -0.65 4.49
C TYR A 77 4.60 -2.11 4.74
N GLY A 78 5.39 -2.83 5.53
CA GLY A 78 5.13 -4.23 5.87
C GLY A 78 5.31 -5.19 4.69
N HIS A 79 5.98 -4.81 3.61
CA HIS A 79 6.06 -5.61 2.38
C HIS A 79 6.55 -7.04 2.60
N SER A 80 7.49 -7.27 3.54
CA SER A 80 7.97 -8.61 3.88
C SER A 80 6.89 -9.56 4.42
N VAL A 81 5.77 -9.02 4.91
CA VAL A 81 4.67 -9.78 5.49
C VAL A 81 3.62 -10.12 4.43
N TRP A 82 3.19 -9.13 3.65
CA TRP A 82 2.04 -9.27 2.75
C TRP A 82 2.40 -9.43 1.27
N GLN A 83 3.69 -9.54 0.93
CA GLN A 83 4.19 -9.53 -0.45
C GLN A 83 3.26 -10.33 -1.39
N PRO A 84 2.61 -9.65 -2.35
CA PRO A 84 1.56 -10.28 -3.14
C PRO A 84 2.18 -11.32 -4.06
N GLN A 85 1.72 -12.56 -3.96
CA GLN A 85 2.15 -13.65 -4.85
C GLN A 85 1.35 -13.68 -6.16
N HIS A 86 0.16 -13.07 -6.16
CA HIS A 86 -0.71 -13.01 -7.33
C HIS A 86 -0.34 -11.83 -8.25
N LYS A 87 -0.16 -12.13 -9.54
CA LYS A 87 0.16 -11.14 -10.59
C LYS A 87 -0.85 -9.97 -10.64
N THR A 88 -2.11 -10.24 -10.34
CA THR A 88 -3.17 -9.22 -10.30
C THR A 88 -2.91 -8.18 -9.21
N LEU A 89 -2.59 -8.62 -7.99
CA LEU A 89 -2.29 -7.74 -6.87
C LEU A 89 -0.99 -6.95 -7.11
N CYS A 90 0.01 -7.59 -7.71
CA CYS A 90 1.22 -6.91 -8.19
C CYS A 90 0.88 -5.78 -9.18
N SER A 91 -0.03 -6.05 -10.12
CA SER A 91 -0.49 -5.04 -11.09
C SER A 91 -1.24 -3.89 -10.41
N ASP A 92 -2.05 -4.16 -9.39
CA ASP A 92 -2.79 -3.12 -8.66
C ASP A 92 -1.86 -2.13 -7.96
N VAL A 93 -0.75 -2.62 -7.39
CA VAL A 93 0.29 -1.78 -6.78
C VAL A 93 1.02 -0.97 -7.84
N GLU A 94 1.45 -1.61 -8.94
CA GLU A 94 2.17 -0.97 -10.05
C GLU A 94 1.31 0.11 -10.73
N ASP A 95 0.00 -0.11 -10.81
CA ASP A 95 -0.96 0.83 -11.38
C ASP A 95 -0.96 2.18 -10.65
N VAL A 96 -0.65 2.21 -9.35
CA VAL A 96 -0.53 3.46 -8.60
C VAL A 96 0.64 4.30 -9.13
N GLN A 97 1.81 3.70 -9.39
CA GLN A 97 2.93 4.41 -10.03
C GLN A 97 2.62 4.77 -11.48
N ARG A 98 1.95 3.89 -12.23
CA ARG A 98 1.51 4.23 -13.60
C ARG A 98 0.62 5.46 -13.64
N ARG A 99 -0.24 5.65 -12.63
CA ARG A 99 -1.08 6.85 -12.48
C ARG A 99 -0.27 8.06 -12.01
N ALA A 100 0.63 7.89 -11.03
CA ALA A 100 1.47 8.99 -10.54
C ALA A 100 2.38 9.56 -11.64
N THR A 101 3.00 8.70 -12.45
CA THR A 101 3.85 9.10 -13.58
C THR A 101 3.08 9.79 -14.72
N LYS A 102 1.75 9.61 -14.82
CA LYS A 102 0.89 10.34 -15.76
C LYS A 102 0.62 11.79 -15.36
N LEU A 103 0.95 12.20 -14.13
CA LEU A 103 0.74 13.57 -13.68
C LEU A 103 1.65 14.57 -14.40
N LEU A 104 2.79 14.12 -14.92
CA LEU A 104 3.70 14.95 -15.69
C LEU A 104 3.24 15.01 -17.15
N ALA A 105 2.74 16.17 -17.57
CA ALA A 105 2.28 16.39 -18.93
C ALA A 105 3.38 16.13 -19.99
N SER A 106 4.65 16.40 -19.65
CA SER A 106 5.82 16.23 -20.53
C SER A 106 6.09 14.78 -20.96
N ILE A 107 5.71 13.80 -20.12
CA ILE A 107 5.99 12.38 -20.35
C ILE A 107 4.74 11.50 -20.29
N ARG A 108 3.56 12.09 -20.12
CA ARG A 108 2.28 11.38 -19.92
C ARG A 108 2.01 10.33 -20.98
N ASP A 109 2.26 10.69 -22.24
CA ASP A 109 1.90 9.92 -23.43
C ASP A 109 3.01 8.94 -23.85
N LYS A 110 4.16 8.93 -23.16
CA LYS A 110 5.22 7.95 -23.38
C LYS A 110 4.85 6.57 -22.81
N PRO A 111 5.38 5.48 -23.39
CA PRO A 111 5.27 4.14 -22.81
C PRO A 111 5.74 4.09 -21.36
N TYR A 112 5.09 3.27 -20.54
CA TYR A 112 5.39 3.22 -19.11
C TYR A 112 6.88 2.95 -18.77
N PRO A 113 7.58 2.01 -19.42
CA PRO A 113 9.01 1.78 -19.16
C PRO A 113 9.86 3.04 -19.41
N GLU A 114 9.55 3.82 -20.45
CA GLU A 114 10.27 5.07 -20.74
C GLU A 114 10.02 6.15 -19.69
N ARG A 115 8.81 6.21 -19.14
CA ARG A 115 8.49 7.13 -18.04
C ARG A 115 9.29 6.77 -16.78
N LEU A 116 9.41 5.49 -16.46
CA LEU A 116 10.25 5.03 -15.34
C LEU A 116 11.72 5.37 -15.57
N ALA A 117 12.24 5.15 -16.78
CA ALA A 117 13.60 5.50 -17.13
C ALA A 117 13.88 7.00 -17.00
N THR A 118 12.95 7.84 -17.48
CA THR A 118 13.04 9.31 -17.39
C THR A 118 13.07 9.77 -15.93
N LEU A 119 12.19 9.21 -15.09
CA LEU A 119 12.06 9.57 -13.68
C LEU A 119 13.04 8.84 -12.75
N ARG A 120 13.87 7.93 -13.29
CA ARG A 120 14.79 7.07 -12.54
C ARG A 120 14.11 6.37 -11.36
N LEU A 121 12.90 5.86 -11.60
CA LEU A 121 12.11 5.13 -10.61
C LEU A 121 12.21 3.61 -10.86
N SER A 122 12.25 2.84 -9.77
CA SER A 122 12.11 1.38 -9.84
C SER A 122 10.64 0.98 -9.93
N PRO A 123 10.32 -0.15 -10.60
CA PRO A 123 9.00 -0.80 -10.48
C PRO A 123 8.67 -1.13 -9.02
N GLN A 124 7.39 -1.11 -8.63
CA GLN A 124 6.97 -1.53 -7.27
C GLN A 124 6.86 -3.04 -7.16
N ALA A 125 6.32 -3.70 -8.18
CA ALA A 125 6.08 -5.13 -8.14
C ALA A 125 7.18 -5.88 -8.89
N ARG A 126 7.98 -6.64 -8.15
CA ARG A 126 8.97 -7.60 -8.68
C ARG A 126 8.56 -9.02 -8.35
#